data_AF-A0A522E5B9-F1
#
_entry.id   AF-A0A522E5B9-F1
#
_cell.length_a   1.000
_cell.length_b   1.000
_cell.length_c   1.000
_cell.angle_alpha   90.00
_cell.angle_beta   90.00
_cell.angle_gamma   90.00
#
_symmetry.space_group_name_H-M   'P 1'
#
loop_
_entity.id
_entity.type
_entity.pdbx_description
1 polymer ?
#
loop_
_entity_poly.entity_id
_entity_poly.type
_entity_poly.pdbx_seq_one_letter_code
_entity_poly.pdbx_strand_id
1 'polypeptide(L)'
;MKKISTTLALVIVVFSLFAQNSNSNTILVRHDTTILIAAECEWIIKSLTKNDPAFTSELGKPVSLIILQAIEKGRLKAIDRMTNKPIPGKEIYTWEMPVDTVAVYDDAGNSKYKIIQRLRSSDNIPRIRIYQDWYLNLATGKLQSEIKWIELLEEIHSSYSGIFIGYKPLCRIFY
;
A
#
# COMPACT_ATOMS: atom_id res chain seq x y z
N MET A 1 11.54 34.03 -43.67
CA MET A 1 10.65 32.93 -43.27
C MET A 1 11.29 31.53 -43.38
N LYS A 2 12.03 31.18 -44.44
CA LYS A 2 12.67 29.85 -44.59
C LYS A 2 13.64 29.44 -43.47
N LYS A 3 14.38 30.40 -42.88
CA LYS A 3 15.33 30.11 -41.79
C LYS A 3 14.64 29.64 -40.51
N ILE A 4 13.47 30.21 -40.19
CA ILE A 4 12.72 29.88 -38.97
C ILE A 4 12.11 28.47 -39.07
N SER A 5 11.61 28.08 -40.25
CA SER A 5 11.08 26.72 -40.45
C SER A 5 12.17 25.65 -40.39
N THR A 6 13.37 25.93 -40.91
CA THR A 6 14.51 25.00 -40.80
C THR A 6 14.99 24.84 -39.36
N THR A 7 15.02 25.92 -38.57
CA THR A 7 15.42 25.84 -37.16
C THR A 7 14.37 25.09 -36.34
N LEU A 8 13.08 25.31 -36.60
CA LEU A 8 12.00 24.61 -35.91
C LEU A 8 12.02 23.10 -36.21
N ALA A 9 12.23 22.72 -37.47
CA ALA A 9 12.38 21.32 -37.87
C ALA A 9 13.59 20.66 -37.20
N LEU A 10 14.73 21.36 -37.11
CA LEU A 10 15.93 20.85 -36.45
C LEU A 10 15.71 20.65 -34.94
N VAL A 11 15.01 21.58 -34.28
CA VAL A 11 14.67 21.47 -32.85
C VAL A 11 13.76 20.27 -32.60
N ILE A 12 12.73 20.05 -33.43
CA ILE A 12 11.83 18.89 -33.30
C ILE A 12 12.60 17.57 -33.48
N VAL A 13 13.51 17.49 -34.47
CA VAL A 13 14.32 16.30 -34.73
C VAL A 13 15.29 16.01 -33.58
N VAL A 14 15.93 17.05 -33.02
CA VAL A 14 16.85 16.88 -31.88
C VAL A 14 16.10 16.45 -30.61
N PHE A 15 14.94 17.03 -30.30
CA PHE A 15 14.15 16.61 -29.13
C PHE A 15 13.55 15.20 -29.27
N SER A 16 13.19 14.77 -30.49
CA SER A 16 12.70 13.40 -30.74
C SER A 16 13.81 12.35 -30.66
N LEU A 17 15.06 12.70 -30.98
CA LEU A 17 16.23 11.83 -30.76
C LEU A 17 16.54 11.63 -29.26
N PHE A 18 16.36 12.65 -28.42
CA PHE A 18 16.51 12.50 -26.97
C PHE A 18 15.37 11.67 -26.34
N ALA A 19 14.16 11.69 -26.90
CA ALA A 19 13.06 10.85 -26.46
C ALA A 19 13.24 9.36 -26.84
N GLN A 20 14.02 9.07 -27.89
CA GLN A 20 14.29 7.70 -28.36
C GLN A 20 15.48 7.03 -27.67
N ASN A 21 16.25 7.74 -26.85
CA ASN A 21 17.45 7.18 -26.22
C ASN A 21 17.18 6.37 -24.93
N SER A 22 15.92 6.29 -24.48
CA SER A 22 15.51 5.19 -23.60
C SER A 22 14.96 4.08 -24.48
N ASN A 23 15.76 3.04 -24.67
CA ASN A 23 15.43 1.83 -25.43
C ASN A 23 14.37 0.98 -24.69
N SER A 24 13.23 1.60 -24.40
CA SER A 24 12.09 1.02 -23.74
C SER A 24 11.08 0.70 -24.84
N ASN A 25 11.02 -0.57 -25.25
CA ASN A 25 9.98 -1.08 -26.15
C ASN A 25 8.59 -1.07 -25.48
N THR A 26 8.35 -0.20 -24.50
CA THR A 26 7.13 -0.17 -23.68
C THR A 26 6.61 1.25 -23.56
N ILE A 27 5.33 1.46 -23.87
CA ILE A 27 4.65 2.75 -23.67
C ILE A 27 3.73 2.61 -22.46
N LEU A 28 3.82 3.54 -21.50
CA LEU A 28 2.84 3.65 -20.42
C LEU A 28 1.48 4.02 -21.03
N VAL A 29 0.49 3.16 -20.82
CA VAL A 29 -0.88 3.34 -21.32
C VAL A 29 -1.75 4.00 -20.27
N ARG A 30 -1.66 3.53 -19.00
CA ARG A 30 -2.59 3.95 -17.95
C ARG A 30 -2.04 3.70 -16.55
N HIS A 31 -2.27 4.67 -15.66
CA HIS A 31 -2.26 4.44 -14.23
C HIS A 31 -3.61 3.89 -13.79
N ASP A 32 -3.60 2.81 -13.01
CA ASP A 32 -4.80 2.12 -12.58
C ASP A 32 -4.78 1.84 -11.08
N THR A 33 -5.98 1.79 -10.49
CA THR A 33 -6.17 1.55 -9.06
C THR A 33 -7.29 0.56 -8.87
N THR A 34 -6.98 -0.57 -8.22
CA THR A 34 -7.96 -1.61 -7.89
C THR A 34 -8.14 -1.67 -6.37
N ILE A 35 -9.37 -1.76 -5.90
CA ILE A 35 -9.69 -1.95 -4.48
C ILE A 35 -10.28 -3.34 -4.30
N LEU A 36 -9.72 -4.11 -3.39
CA LEU A 36 -10.14 -5.46 -3.07
C LEU A 36 -10.61 -5.54 -1.62
N ILE A 37 -11.60 -6.39 -1.35
CA ILE A 37 -12.05 -6.72 0.01
C ILE A 37 -11.11 -7.81 0.54
N ALA A 38 -10.42 -7.54 1.65
CA ALA A 38 -9.34 -8.39 2.18
C ALA A 38 -9.82 -9.81 2.54
N ALA A 39 -11.08 -9.94 2.99
CA ALA A 39 -11.71 -11.22 3.30
C ALA A 39 -12.06 -12.06 2.05
N GLU A 40 -12.27 -11.41 0.90
CA GLU A 40 -12.61 -12.09 -0.37
C GLU A 40 -11.36 -12.47 -1.19
N CYS A 41 -10.17 -12.09 -0.71
CA CYS A 41 -8.90 -12.32 -1.39
C CYS A 41 -8.26 -13.69 -1.08
N GLU A 42 -9.02 -14.65 -0.55
CA GLU A 42 -8.51 -15.98 -0.23
C GLU A 42 -7.90 -16.70 -1.45
N TRP A 43 -8.38 -16.38 -2.66
CA TRP A 43 -7.83 -16.90 -3.91
C TRP A 43 -6.34 -16.57 -4.11
N ILE A 44 -5.85 -15.45 -3.55
CA ILE A 44 -4.42 -15.08 -3.58
C ILE A 44 -3.61 -16.13 -2.82
N ILE A 45 -4.05 -16.44 -1.59
CA ILE A 45 -3.38 -17.40 -0.71
C ILE A 45 -3.44 -18.80 -1.33
N LYS A 46 -4.61 -19.20 -1.84
CA LYS A 46 -4.78 -20.48 -2.56
C LYS A 46 -3.83 -20.59 -3.76
N SER A 47 -3.63 -19.51 -4.50
CA SER A 47 -2.68 -19.48 -5.62
C SER A 47 -1.23 -19.64 -5.13
N LEU A 48 -0.84 -18.91 -4.09
CA LEU A 48 0.49 -18.99 -3.50
C LEU A 48 0.80 -20.39 -2.95
N THR A 49 -0.16 -21.04 -2.28
CA THR A 49 0.02 -22.40 -1.74
C THR A 49 0.30 -23.46 -2.79
N LYS A 50 -0.13 -23.25 -4.05
CA LYS A 50 0.18 -24.18 -5.14
C LYS A 50 1.66 -24.17 -5.50
N ASN A 51 2.31 -23.02 -5.34
CA ASN A 51 3.71 -22.82 -5.71
C ASN A 51 4.65 -22.97 -4.51
N ASP A 52 4.17 -22.67 -3.30
CA ASP A 52 4.93 -22.79 -2.06
C ASP A 52 4.02 -23.29 -0.91
N PRO A 53 4.15 -24.57 -0.52
CA PRO A 53 3.38 -25.15 0.59
C PRO A 53 3.56 -24.46 1.94
N ALA A 54 4.60 -23.64 2.14
CA ALA A 54 4.80 -22.88 3.38
C ALA A 54 3.64 -21.91 3.67
N PHE A 55 2.86 -21.53 2.65
CA PHE A 55 1.68 -20.67 2.82
C PHE A 55 0.43 -21.43 3.28
N THR A 56 0.48 -22.76 3.46
CA THR A 56 -0.70 -23.56 3.85
C THR A 56 -1.26 -23.13 5.21
N SER A 57 -0.39 -22.69 6.14
CA SER A 57 -0.79 -22.16 7.44
C SER A 57 -1.55 -20.83 7.38
N GLU A 58 -1.58 -20.18 6.21
CA GLU A 58 -2.25 -18.91 5.99
C GLU A 58 -3.64 -19.04 5.37
N LEU A 59 -4.04 -20.26 4.96
CA LEU A 59 -5.38 -20.52 4.44
C LEU A 59 -6.46 -20.13 5.46
N GLY A 60 -7.54 -19.51 4.97
CA GLY A 60 -8.64 -19.01 5.80
C GLY A 60 -8.36 -17.71 6.55
N LYS A 61 -7.13 -17.17 6.53
CA LYS A 61 -6.82 -15.86 7.12
C LYS A 61 -7.12 -14.74 6.12
N PRO A 62 -7.60 -13.57 6.57
CA PRO A 62 -7.74 -12.41 5.69
C PRO A 62 -6.36 -11.93 5.23
N VAL A 63 -6.25 -11.46 3.98
CA VAL A 63 -4.96 -11.04 3.41
C VAL A 63 -4.35 -9.87 4.19
N SER A 64 -5.17 -9.00 4.79
CA SER A 64 -4.70 -7.91 5.66
C SER A 64 -3.91 -8.43 6.87
N LEU A 65 -4.33 -9.55 7.49
CA LEU A 65 -3.60 -10.16 8.60
C LEU A 65 -2.24 -10.69 8.17
N ILE A 66 -2.17 -11.37 7.02
CA ILE A 66 -0.94 -11.94 6.48
C ILE A 66 0.07 -10.82 6.19
N ILE A 67 -0.40 -9.73 5.57
CA ILE A 67 0.44 -8.56 5.28
C ILE A 67 0.95 -7.91 6.58
N LEU A 68 0.08 -7.70 7.57
CA LEU A 68 0.48 -7.14 8.87
C LEU A 68 1.55 -8.00 9.56
N GLN A 69 1.38 -9.33 9.58
CA GLN A 69 2.36 -10.24 10.16
C GLN A 69 3.68 -10.24 9.39
N ALA A 70 3.64 -10.12 8.06
CA ALA A 70 4.83 -10.02 7.25
C ALA A 70 5.60 -8.71 7.53
N ILE A 71 4.90 -7.59 7.74
CA ILE A 71 5.49 -6.32 8.19
C ILE A 71 6.12 -6.48 9.57
N GLU A 72 5.39 -7.06 10.53
CA GLU A 72 5.86 -7.23 11.91
C GLU A 72 7.11 -8.10 12.00
N LYS A 73 7.23 -9.10 11.13
CA LYS A 73 8.39 -9.98 10.99
C LYS A 73 9.52 -9.38 10.14
N GLY A 74 9.35 -8.15 9.63
CA GLY A 74 10.34 -7.45 8.80
C GLY A 74 10.49 -8.01 7.37
N ARG A 75 9.56 -8.87 6.93
CA ARG A 75 9.55 -9.44 5.57
C ARG A 75 9.03 -8.43 4.54
N LEU A 76 8.16 -7.53 4.96
CA LEU A 76 7.67 -6.42 4.14
C LEU A 76 8.02 -5.09 4.81
N LYS A 77 8.42 -4.11 4.01
CA LYS A 77 8.65 -2.74 4.47
C LYS A 77 7.36 -1.94 4.30
N ALA A 78 6.82 -1.45 5.41
CA ALA A 78 5.70 -0.52 5.40
C ALA A 78 6.21 0.92 5.45
N ILE A 79 5.67 1.77 4.59
CA ILE A 79 5.98 3.20 4.53
C ILE A 79 4.74 3.97 4.94
N ASP A 80 4.90 4.89 5.88
CA ASP A 80 3.85 5.80 6.30
C ASP A 80 3.43 6.71 5.14
N ARG A 81 2.13 6.78 4.87
CA ARG A 81 1.64 7.51 3.69
C ARG A 81 1.87 9.02 3.79
N MET A 82 1.78 9.57 5.00
CA MET A 82 1.79 11.02 5.23
C MET A 82 3.21 11.57 5.27
N THR A 83 4.09 10.86 5.97
CA THR A 83 5.48 11.26 6.21
C THR A 83 6.47 10.65 5.22
N ASN A 84 6.04 9.63 4.47
CA ASN A 84 6.89 8.83 3.57
C ASN A 84 8.09 8.18 4.27
N LYS A 85 8.00 7.99 5.59
CA LYS A 85 9.02 7.35 6.42
C LYS A 85 8.70 5.88 6.65
N PRO A 86 9.71 5.02 6.86
CA PRO A 86 9.47 3.63 7.21
C PRO A 86 8.78 3.52 8.57
N ILE A 87 7.77 2.65 8.64
CA ILE A 87 7.10 2.25 9.88
C ILE A 87 7.90 1.10 10.48
N PRO A 88 8.38 1.19 11.73
CA PRO A 88 8.99 0.06 12.40
C PRO A 88 8.03 -1.12 12.47
N GLY A 89 8.47 -2.32 12.07
CA GLY A 89 7.59 -3.48 11.97
C GLY A 89 6.86 -3.80 13.28
N LYS A 90 7.54 -3.66 14.43
CA LYS A 90 6.95 -3.87 15.76
C LYS A 90 5.90 -2.84 16.17
N GLU A 91 5.87 -1.70 15.49
CA GLU A 91 4.93 -0.61 15.78
C GLU A 91 3.73 -0.62 14.83
N ILE A 92 3.65 -1.49 13.82
CA ILE A 92 2.57 -1.45 12.80
C ILE A 92 1.16 -1.54 13.41
N TYR A 93 1.02 -2.24 14.54
CA TYR A 93 -0.24 -2.39 15.26
C TYR A 93 -0.60 -1.17 16.14
N THR A 94 0.35 -0.30 16.43
CA THR A 94 0.19 0.89 17.27
C THR A 94 0.48 2.20 16.53
N TRP A 95 0.95 2.12 15.28
CA TRP A 95 1.36 3.27 14.48
C TRP A 95 0.21 4.24 14.25
N GLU A 96 0.43 5.50 14.61
CA GLU A 96 -0.56 6.59 14.62
C GLU A 96 -1.85 6.29 15.42
N MET A 97 -1.85 5.27 16.29
CA MET A 97 -2.98 5.00 17.16
C MET A 97 -2.97 5.95 18.36
N PRO A 98 -4.13 6.48 18.77
CA PRO A 98 -4.22 7.34 19.95
C PRO A 98 -3.77 6.58 21.20
N VAL A 99 -3.14 7.34 22.10
CA VAL A 99 -2.61 6.85 23.37
C VAL A 99 -3.34 7.61 24.48
N ASP A 100 -4.07 6.88 25.31
CA ASP A 100 -4.76 7.43 26.46
C ASP A 100 -3.96 7.16 27.74
N THR A 101 -4.04 8.10 28.69
CA THR A 101 -3.48 7.91 30.03
C THR A 101 -4.62 7.86 31.02
N VAL A 102 -4.74 6.75 31.75
CA VAL A 102 -5.77 6.56 32.78
C VAL A 102 -5.13 6.53 34.17
N ALA A 103 -5.79 7.15 35.14
CA ALA A 103 -5.42 7.03 36.54
C ALA A 103 -6.01 5.72 37.09
N VAL A 104 -5.14 4.84 37.60
CA VAL A 104 -5.53 3.61 38.28
C VAL A 104 -5.24 3.79 39.75
N TYR A 105 -6.22 3.51 40.60
CA TYR A 105 -6.09 3.59 42.04
C TYR A 105 -5.93 2.18 42.59
N ASP A 106 -4.96 1.97 43.48
CA ASP A 106 -4.89 0.73 44.25
C ASP A 106 -5.90 0.73 45.42
N ASP A 107 -6.05 -0.42 46.09
CA ASP A 107 -6.98 -0.58 47.21
C ASP A 107 -6.64 0.33 48.42
N ALA A 108 -5.43 0.91 48.45
CA ALA A 108 -4.98 1.87 49.44
C ALA A 108 -5.22 3.34 49.03
N GLY A 109 -5.80 3.59 47.84
CA GLY A 109 -6.11 4.92 47.33
C GLY A 109 -4.94 5.64 46.64
N ASN A 110 -3.80 4.97 46.42
CA ASN A 110 -2.68 5.57 45.69
C ASN A 110 -2.95 5.54 44.19
N SER A 111 -2.70 6.66 43.51
CA SER A 111 -2.84 6.75 42.07
C SER A 111 -1.55 6.39 41.34
N LYS A 112 -1.68 5.58 40.28
CA LYS A 112 -0.66 5.35 39.26
C LYS A 112 -1.25 5.62 37.89
N TYR A 113 -0.52 6.35 37.06
CA TYR A 113 -0.91 6.55 35.67
C TYR A 113 -0.51 5.33 34.84
N LYS A 114 -1.46 4.80 34.06
CA LYS A 114 -1.23 3.71 33.12
C LYS A 114 -1.53 4.20 31.71
N ILE A 115 -0.61 3.91 30.80
CA ILE A 115 -0.79 4.16 29.38
C ILE A 115 -1.62 3.02 28.79
N ILE A 116 -2.71 3.35 28.12
CA ILE A 116 -3.54 2.43 27.35
C ILE A 116 -3.48 2.87 25.89
N GLN A 117 -2.92 2.01 25.04
CA GLN A 117 -2.91 2.23 23.60
C GLN A 117 -3.73 1.14 22.93
N ARG A 118 -4.67 1.55 22.07
CA ARG A 118 -5.44 0.60 21.27
C ARG A 118 -4.54 -0.07 20.24
N LEU A 119 -4.58 -1.40 20.20
CA LEU A 119 -3.96 -2.18 19.13
C LEU A 119 -4.92 -2.24 17.93
N ARG A 120 -4.37 -2.04 16.74
CA ARG A 120 -5.04 -2.26 15.46
C ARG A 120 -5.24 -3.76 15.23
N SER A 121 -6.42 -4.15 14.76
CA SER A 121 -6.69 -5.52 14.27
C SER A 121 -6.69 -5.54 12.74
N SER A 122 -6.43 -6.71 12.14
CA SER A 122 -6.67 -6.95 10.72
C SER A 122 -8.13 -6.72 10.32
N ASP A 123 -9.06 -6.89 11.27
CA ASP A 123 -10.49 -6.68 11.05
C ASP A 123 -10.82 -5.21 10.80
N ASN A 124 -10.00 -4.30 11.33
CA ASN A 124 -10.11 -2.87 11.05
C ASN A 124 -9.52 -2.49 9.68
N ILE A 125 -8.93 -3.44 8.94
CA ILE A 125 -8.35 -3.25 7.61
C ILE A 125 -9.07 -4.16 6.60
N PRO A 126 -10.33 -3.82 6.24
CA PRO A 126 -11.15 -4.69 5.40
C PRO A 126 -10.81 -4.56 3.91
N ARG A 127 -10.00 -3.57 3.51
CA ARG A 127 -9.73 -3.31 2.10
C ARG A 127 -8.24 -3.14 1.83
N ILE A 128 -7.85 -3.59 0.65
CA ILE A 128 -6.49 -3.45 0.10
C ILE A 128 -6.63 -2.70 -1.22
N ARG A 129 -5.83 -1.66 -1.40
CA ARG A 129 -5.78 -0.90 -2.66
C ARG A 129 -4.48 -1.18 -3.37
N ILE A 130 -4.55 -1.58 -4.62
CA ILE A 130 -3.40 -1.88 -5.48
C ILE A 130 -3.28 -0.76 -6.49
N TYR A 131 -2.11 -0.12 -6.54
CA TYR A 131 -1.73 0.82 -7.58
C TYR A 131 -0.85 0.11 -8.59
N GLN A 132 -1.23 0.17 -9.86
CA GLN A 132 -0.51 -0.50 -10.94
C GLN A 132 -0.48 0.36 -12.19
N ASP A 133 0.58 0.20 -12.96
CA ASP A 133 0.75 0.82 -14.26
C ASP A 133 0.57 -0.23 -15.34
N TRP A 134 -0.12 0.14 -16.42
CA TRP A 134 -0.27 -0.68 -17.61
C TRP A 134 0.64 -0.16 -18.71
N TYR A 135 1.45 -1.06 -19.27
CA TYR A 135 2.35 -0.76 -20.37
C TYR A 135 2.00 -1.58 -21.60
N LEU A 136 2.10 -0.99 -22.79
CA LEU A 136 2.04 -1.70 -24.07
C LEU A 136 3.46 -1.97 -24.53
N ASN A 137 3.83 -3.25 -24.63
CA ASN A 137 5.09 -3.64 -25.23
C ASN A 137 4.96 -3.59 -26.76
N LEU A 138 5.64 -2.65 -27.41
CA LEU A 138 5.59 -2.41 -28.85
C LEU A 138 6.17 -3.55 -29.68
N ALA A 139 7.15 -4.29 -29.16
CA ALA A 139 7.76 -5.40 -29.87
C ALA A 139 6.84 -6.63 -29.94
N THR A 140 5.98 -6.82 -28.94
CA THR A 140 5.08 -7.99 -28.85
C THR A 140 3.61 -7.64 -29.07
N GLY A 141 3.25 -6.35 -29.05
CA GLY A 141 1.87 -5.88 -29.07
C GLY A 141 1.07 -6.22 -27.80
N LYS A 142 1.71 -6.73 -26.75
CA LYS A 142 1.03 -7.19 -25.53
C LYS A 142 0.98 -6.11 -24.46
N LEU A 143 -0.14 -6.08 -23.72
CA LEU A 143 -0.25 -5.32 -22.48
C LEU A 143 0.40 -6.09 -21.33
N GLN A 144 1.12 -5.37 -20.49
CA GLN A 144 1.69 -5.85 -19.24
C GLN A 144 1.28 -4.90 -18.12
N SER A 145 1.06 -5.43 -16.91
CA SER A 145 0.82 -4.62 -15.71
C SER A 145 1.99 -4.73 -14.74
N GLU A 146 2.33 -3.62 -14.10
CA GLU A 146 3.34 -3.54 -13.05
C GLU A 146 2.71 -2.94 -11.80
N ILE A 147 2.68 -3.69 -10.70
CA ILE A 147 2.21 -3.18 -9.41
C ILE A 147 3.28 -2.24 -8.86
N LYS A 148 2.90 -0.98 -8.61
CA LYS A 148 3.81 0.05 -8.09
C LYS A 148 3.85 0.03 -6.56
N TRP A 149 2.68 -0.06 -5.93
CA TRP A 149 2.56 -0.23 -4.48
C TRP A 149 1.16 -0.70 -4.09
N ILE A 150 1.07 -1.16 -2.85
CA ILE A 150 -0.17 -1.59 -2.21
C ILE A 150 -0.42 -0.70 -0.99
N GLU A 151 -1.66 -0.28 -0.77
CA GLU A 151 -2.11 0.40 0.44
C GLU A 151 -3.07 -0.49 1.25
N LEU A 152 -2.80 -0.62 2.55
CA LEU A 152 -3.77 -1.17 3.50
C LEU A 152 -4.76 -0.06 3.88
N LEU A 153 -6.06 -0.31 3.76
CA LEU A 153 -7.10 0.69 4.05
C LEU A 153 -7.82 0.34 5.36
N GLU A 154 -7.65 1.19 6.36
CA GLU A 154 -8.28 1.11 7.67
C GLU A 154 -9.65 1.81 7.68
N GLU A 155 -10.63 1.22 8.35
CA GLU A 155 -11.93 1.85 8.61
C GLU A 155 -11.80 3.00 9.60
N ILE A 156 -12.38 4.14 9.25
CA ILE A 156 -12.48 5.29 10.13
C ILE A 156 -13.92 5.42 10.60
N HIS A 157 -14.07 5.59 11.91
CA HIS A 157 -15.33 5.91 12.55
C HIS A 157 -15.24 7.28 13.20
N SER A 158 -16.38 7.97 13.27
CA SER A 158 -16.52 9.21 14.03
C SER A 158 -16.19 8.95 15.49
N SER A 159 -15.24 9.70 16.05
CA SER A 159 -14.88 9.59 17.47
C SER A 159 -16.04 9.92 18.41
N TYR A 160 -17.02 10.72 17.95
CA TYR A 160 -18.18 11.10 18.76
C TYR A 160 -19.35 10.12 18.64
N SER A 161 -19.66 9.67 17.42
CA SER A 161 -20.87 8.88 17.14
C SER A 161 -20.62 7.40 16.85
N GLY A 162 -19.36 6.97 16.67
CA GLY A 162 -19.01 5.62 16.25
C GLY A 162 -19.41 5.26 14.81
N ILE A 163 -20.05 6.19 14.10
CA ILE A 163 -20.55 5.99 12.74
C ILE A 163 -19.37 5.85 11.78
N PHE A 164 -19.44 4.87 10.88
CA PHE A 164 -18.48 4.69 9.80
C PHE A 164 -18.44 5.94 8.89
N ILE A 165 -17.25 6.49 8.71
CA ILE A 165 -17.02 7.69 7.87
C ILE A 165 -16.43 7.29 6.51
N GLY A 166 -15.60 6.26 6.47
CA GLY A 166 -14.88 5.90 5.26
C GLY A 166 -13.61 5.12 5.57
N TYR A 167 -12.69 5.15 4.60
CA TYR A 167 -11.43 4.42 4.68
C TYR A 167 -10.23 5.37 4.62
N LYS A 168 -9.28 5.21 5.54
CA LYS A 168 -7.96 5.86 5.51
C LYS A 168 -6.90 4.84 5.14
N PRO A 169 -6.01 5.15 4.21
CA PRO A 169 -4.81 4.34 4.01
C PRO A 169 -3.88 4.43 5.22
N LEU A 170 -3.52 3.26 5.74
CA LEU A 170 -2.61 3.06 6.86
C LEU A 170 -1.15 3.20 6.42
N CYS A 171 -0.74 2.37 5.46
CA CYS A 171 0.64 2.32 5.00
C CYS A 171 0.71 1.91 3.53
N ARG A 172 1.83 2.25 2.89
CA ARG A 172 2.21 1.80 1.55
C ARG A 172 3.26 0.69 1.63
N ILE A 173 3.16 -0.26 0.73
CA ILE A 173 4.12 -1.34 0.54
C ILE A 173 4.56 -1.27 -0.92
N PHE A 174 5.83 -0.95 -1.14
CA PHE A 174 6.43 -0.91 -2.48
C PHE A 174 6.90 -2.31 -2.87
N TYR A 175 6.81 -2.62 -4.17
CA TYR A 175 7.30 -3.85 -4.79
C TYR A 175 8.44 -3.51 -5.74
#